data_AF-A0A7W0LQ28-F1
#
_entry.id   AF-A0A7W0LQ28-F1
#
_cell.length_a   1.000
_cell.length_b   1.000
_cell.length_c   1.000
_cell.angle_alpha   90.00
_cell.angle_beta   90.00
_cell.angle_gamma   90.00
#
_symmetry.space_group_name_H-M   'P 1'
#
loop_
_entity.id
_entity.type
_entity.pdbx_description
1 polymer ?
#
loop_
_entity_poly.entity_id
_entity_poly.type
_entity_poly.pdbx_seq_one_letter_code
_entity_poly.pdbx_strand_id
1 'polypeptide(L)'
;MDFELSDDQVALSRAAAELLGAEAGRDRVRAVVDAGGGLDMRLWEAMVDQGWLGVAVAESAGGLGLGPVEQVVLLEQVGAHVAPAP
;
A
#
# COMPACT_ATOMS: atom_id res chain seq x y z
N MET A 1 -1.39 -0.33 -28.70
CA MET A 1 -1.91 -0.80 -27.41
C MET A 1 -0.72 -0.80 -26.48
N ASP A 2 -0.78 -0.01 -25.43
CA ASP A 2 0.29 0.14 -24.45
C ASP A 2 -0.16 -0.53 -23.15
N PHE A 3 0.72 -1.34 -22.58
CA PHE A 3 0.48 -2.12 -21.37
C PHE A 3 1.47 -1.76 -20.27
N GLU A 4 2.36 -0.81 -20.51
CA GLU A 4 3.30 -0.33 -19.52
C GLU A 4 2.57 0.59 -18.53
N LEU A 5 3.07 0.61 -17.29
CA LEU A 5 2.64 1.59 -16.30
C LEU A 5 3.12 2.98 -16.73
N SER A 6 2.31 4.00 -16.45
CA SER A 6 2.74 5.39 -16.60
C SER A 6 3.88 5.72 -15.61
N ASP A 7 4.61 6.80 -15.88
CA ASP A 7 5.65 7.28 -14.97
C ASP A 7 5.12 7.55 -13.55
N ASP A 8 3.89 8.06 -13.43
CA ASP A 8 3.23 8.30 -12.13
C ASP A 8 2.89 6.99 -11.41
N GLN A 9 2.45 5.97 -12.14
CA GLN A 9 2.18 4.64 -11.59
C GLN A 9 3.47 3.94 -11.15
N VAL A 10 4.56 4.11 -11.91
CA VAL A 10 5.89 3.62 -11.52
C VAL A 10 6.39 4.34 -10.27
N ALA A 11 6.19 5.66 -10.18
CA ALA A 11 6.55 6.44 -9.00
C ALA A 11 5.75 5.99 -7.75
N LEU A 12 4.44 5.76 -7.91
CA LEU A 12 3.58 5.21 -6.86
C LEU A 12 4.06 3.84 -6.38
N SER A 13 4.39 2.94 -7.31
CA SER A 13 4.91 1.60 -7.02
C SER A 13 6.20 1.67 -6.19
N ARG A 14 7.15 2.52 -6.61
CA ARG A 14 8.43 2.70 -5.90
C ARG A 14 8.23 3.27 -4.49
N ALA A 15 7.41 4.31 -4.36
CA ALA A 15 7.14 4.92 -3.05
C ALA A 15 6.45 3.93 -2.09
N ALA A 16 5.52 3.11 -2.60
CA ALA A 16 4.89 2.06 -1.82
C ALA A 16 5.88 0.97 -1.39
N ALA A 17 6.75 0.53 -2.31
CA ALA A 17 7.80 -0.44 -2.00
C ALA A 17 8.77 0.08 -0.92
N GLU A 18 9.17 1.35 -0.99
CA GLU A 18 10.04 1.96 0.00
C GLU A 18 9.40 2.03 1.39
N LEU A 19 8.15 2.48 1.49
CA LEU A 19 7.41 2.54 2.75
C LEU A 19 7.21 1.14 3.34
N LEU A 20 6.76 0.19 2.53
CA LEU A 20 6.52 -1.19 2.99
C LEU A 20 7.82 -1.92 3.32
N GLY A 21 8.90 -1.65 2.61
CA GLY A 21 10.23 -2.18 2.95
C GLY A 21 10.73 -1.68 4.31
N ALA A 22 10.41 -0.44 4.67
CA ALA A 22 10.77 0.15 5.96
C ALA A 22 9.87 -0.32 7.12
N GLU A 23 8.56 -0.34 6.91
CA GLU A 23 7.58 -0.56 7.99
C GLU A 23 7.07 -2.02 8.06
N ALA A 24 7.10 -2.77 6.96
CA ALA A 24 6.68 -4.18 6.85
C ALA A 24 7.86 -5.12 6.56
N GLY A 25 9.04 -4.83 7.11
CA GLY A 25 10.20 -5.71 7.02
C GLY A 25 9.93 -7.10 7.64
N ARG A 26 10.59 -8.14 7.12
CA ARG A 26 10.36 -9.55 7.49
C ARG A 26 10.27 -9.82 9.00
N ASP A 27 11.17 -9.23 9.78
CA ASP A 27 11.21 -9.43 11.24
C ASP A 27 9.99 -8.81 11.93
N ARG A 28 9.51 -7.66 11.43
CA ARG A 28 8.30 -7.00 11.93
C ARG A 28 7.06 -7.82 11.58
N VAL A 29 6.94 -8.26 10.33
CA VAL A 29 5.83 -9.14 9.90
C VAL A 29 5.79 -10.40 10.76
N ARG A 30 6.95 -11.04 10.98
CA ARG A 30 7.03 -12.23 11.83
C ARG A 30 6.59 -11.94 13.27
N ALA A 31 7.05 -10.83 13.85
CA ALA A 31 6.67 -10.44 15.21
C ALA A 31 5.16 -10.21 15.36
N VAL A 32 4.51 -9.58 14.38
CA VAL A 32 3.06 -9.35 14.39
C VAL A 32 2.29 -10.67 14.33
N VAL A 33 2.71 -11.59 13.44
CA VAL A 33 2.11 -12.91 13.31
C VAL A 33 2.31 -13.75 14.58
N ASP A 34 3.52 -13.74 15.16
CA ASP A 34 3.85 -14.50 16.37
C ASP A 34 3.12 -13.99 17.61
N ALA A 35 2.73 -12.71 17.63
CA ALA A 35 1.86 -12.15 18.65
C ALA A 35 0.40 -12.62 18.54
N GLY A 36 0.07 -13.50 17.57
CA GLY A 36 -1.28 -13.98 17.29
C GLY A 36 -2.14 -12.99 16.52
N GLY A 37 -1.53 -11.94 15.96
CA GLY A 37 -2.19 -10.93 15.16
C GLY A 37 -2.05 -11.16 13.66
N GLY A 38 -2.71 -10.30 12.89
CA GLY A 38 -2.51 -10.12 11.45
C GLY A 38 -2.57 -8.64 11.05
N LEU A 39 -2.60 -7.75 12.05
CA LEU A 39 -2.79 -6.32 11.89
C LEU A 39 -1.74 -5.58 12.72
N ASP A 40 -0.95 -4.78 12.03
CA ASP A 40 -0.02 -3.81 12.58
C ASP A 40 -0.62 -2.43 12.41
N MET A 41 -1.17 -1.90 13.51
CA MET A 41 -1.83 -0.59 13.51
C MET A 41 -0.90 0.55 13.07
N ARG A 42 0.40 0.45 13.37
CA ARG A 42 1.37 1.48 12.96
C ARG A 42 1.54 1.50 11.44
N LEU A 43 1.64 0.31 10.83
CA LEU A 43 1.72 0.20 9.38
C LEU A 43 0.42 0.69 8.73
N TRP A 44 -0.72 0.32 9.30
CA TRP A 44 -2.02 0.76 8.80
C TRP A 44 -2.19 2.28 8.84
N GLU A 45 -1.80 2.92 9.93
CA GLU A 45 -1.79 4.39 10.06
C GLU A 45 -0.88 5.03 9.00
N ALA A 46 0.32 4.48 8.76
CA ALA A 46 1.19 4.97 7.70
C ALA A 46 0.57 4.87 6.30
N MET A 47 -0.22 3.83 6.01
CA MET A 47 -0.96 3.70 4.75
C MET A 47 -2.11 4.71 4.65
N VAL A 48 -2.79 5.00 5.76
CA VAL A 48 -3.85 6.02 5.85
C VAL A 48 -3.27 7.41 5.58
N ASP A 49 -2.14 7.76 6.20
CA ASP A 49 -1.49 9.07 6.06
C ASP A 49 -1.06 9.35 4.61
N GLN A 50 -0.73 8.31 3.86
CA GLN A 50 -0.41 8.39 2.43
C GLN A 50 -1.64 8.43 1.51
N GLY A 51 -2.85 8.34 2.07
CA GLY A 51 -4.11 8.39 1.34
C GLY A 51 -4.48 7.11 0.58
N TRP A 52 -3.82 5.98 0.86
CA TRP A 52 -3.97 4.75 0.06
C TRP A 52 -5.39 4.18 0.10
N LEU A 53 -6.13 4.41 1.19
CA LEU A 53 -7.49 3.88 1.36
C LEU A 53 -8.54 4.63 0.54
N GLY A 54 -8.20 5.84 0.14
CA GLY A 54 -9.02 6.68 -0.73
C GLY A 54 -8.55 6.68 -2.18
N VAL A 55 -7.59 5.84 -2.57
CA VAL A 55 -6.89 5.95 -3.87
C VAL A 55 -7.87 5.97 -5.05
N ALA A 56 -8.81 5.02 -5.10
CA ALA A 56 -9.83 4.92 -6.15
C ALA A 56 -11.18 5.52 -5.73
N VAL A 57 -11.25 6.18 -4.57
CA VAL A 57 -12.46 6.86 -4.09
C VAL A 57 -12.52 8.24 -4.74
N ALA A 58 -13.72 8.67 -5.15
CA ALA A 58 -13.91 9.97 -5.75
C ALA A 58 -13.51 11.12 -4.80
N GLU A 59 -12.93 12.19 -5.35
CA GLU A 59 -12.54 13.39 -4.57
C GLU A 59 -13.73 14.02 -3.83
N SER A 60 -14.94 13.95 -4.42
CA SER A 60 -16.17 14.44 -3.78
C SER A 60 -16.57 13.67 -2.51
N ALA A 61 -16.00 12.48 -2.32
CA ALA A 61 -16.14 11.67 -1.11
C ALA A 61 -14.86 11.67 -0.24
N GLY A 62 -13.89 12.54 -0.53
CA GLY A 62 -12.64 12.67 0.22
C GLY A 62 -11.53 11.71 -0.22
N GLY A 63 -11.63 11.08 -1.39
CA GLY A 63 -10.58 10.25 -1.97
C GLY A 63 -9.63 10.99 -2.90
N LEU A 64 -8.78 10.24 -3.60
CA LEU A 64 -7.78 10.78 -4.55
C LEU A 64 -8.27 10.76 -6.01
N GLY A 65 -9.42 10.15 -6.30
CA GLY A 65 -10.01 10.12 -7.64
C GLY A 65 -9.19 9.37 -8.69
N LEU A 66 -8.22 8.54 -8.27
CA LEU A 66 -7.41 7.72 -9.17
C LEU A 66 -8.18 6.48 -9.63
N GLY A 67 -7.53 5.65 -10.43
CA GLY A 67 -8.15 4.52 -11.10
C GLY A 67 -7.84 3.16 -10.45
N PRO A 68 -8.41 2.09 -11.05
CA PRO A 68 -8.13 0.72 -10.64
C PRO A 68 -6.66 0.33 -10.85
N VAL A 69 -5.93 0.99 -11.77
CA VAL A 69 -4.51 0.67 -12.00
C VAL A 69 -3.66 1.12 -10.81
N GLU A 70 -3.85 2.35 -10.32
CA GLU A 70 -3.14 2.84 -9.12
C GLU A 70 -3.48 2.00 -7.89
N GLN A 71 -4.74 1.57 -7.76
CA GLN A 71 -5.14 0.65 -6.69
C GLN A 71 -4.40 -0.70 -6.78
N VAL A 72 -4.30 -1.30 -7.97
CA VAL A 72 -3.58 -2.57 -8.16
C VAL A 72 -2.09 -2.39 -7.90
N VAL A 73 -1.48 -1.29 -8.33
CA VAL A 73 -0.07 -0.98 -8.06
C VAL A 73 0.21 -0.98 -6.55
N LEU A 74 -0.65 -0.38 -5.74
CA LEU A 74 -0.52 -0.40 -4.28
C LEU A 74 -0.69 -1.82 -3.71
N LEU A 75 -1.73 -2.54 -4.16
CA LEU A 75 -2.02 -3.90 -3.69
C LEU A 75 -0.90 -4.90 -4.04
N GLU A 76 -0.26 -4.76 -5.19
CA GLU A 76 0.90 -5.56 -5.57
C GLU A 76 2.05 -5.38 -4.58
N GLN A 77 2.33 -4.15 -4.16
CA GLN A 77 3.38 -3.90 -3.17
C GLN A 77 3.00 -4.42 -1.79
N VAL A 78 1.74 -4.25 -1.36
CA VAL A 78 1.25 -4.82 -0.09
C VAL A 78 1.44 -6.34 -0.08
N GLY A 79 1.07 -7.02 -1.16
CA GLY A 79 1.25 -8.47 -1.32
C GLY A 79 2.72 -8.89 -1.37
N ALA A 80 3.58 -8.15 -2.09
CA ALA A 80 5.00 -8.44 -2.20
C ALA A 80 5.74 -8.40 -0.85
N HIS A 81 5.25 -7.58 0.09
CA HIS A 81 5.83 -7.43 1.43
C HIS A 81 5.12 -8.29 2.48
N VAL A 82 4.04 -8.99 2.12
CA VAL A 82 3.18 -9.72 3.07
C VAL A 82 2.78 -8.79 4.22
N ALA A 83 2.42 -7.54 3.87
CA ALA A 83 2.21 -6.50 4.85
C ALA A 83 1.08 -6.89 5.81
N PRO A 84 1.31 -6.84 7.13
CA PRO A 84 0.28 -7.14 8.13
C PRO A 84 -0.62 -5.92 8.32
N ALA A 85 -1.20 -5.42 7.24
CA ALA A 85 -2.13 -4.30 7.24
C ALA A 85 -3.20 -4.61 6.20
N PRO A 86 -4.45 -4.32 6.57
CA PRO A 86 -5.58 -5.23 6.55
C PRO A 86 -5.75 -6.01 5.25
#